data_AF-A0A2R4WMB7-F1
#
_entry.id   AF-A0A2R4WMB7-F1
#
_cell.length_a   1.000
_cell.length_b   1.000
_cell.length_c   1.000
_cell.angle_alpha   90.00
_cell.angle_beta   90.00
_cell.angle_gamma   90.00
#
_symmetry.space_group_name_H-M   'P 1'
#
loop_
_entity.id
_entity.type
_entity.pdbx_description
1 polymer ?
#
loop_
_entity_poly.entity_id
_entity_poly.type
_entity_poly.pdbx_seq_one_letter_code
_entity_poly.pdbx_strand_id
1 'polypeptide(L)'
;MAKAKERGGYERERVHLTADAVARAMRLIDEGRVPGRGIEFADTAKDATGLTLRVTKASGTWYLRHRRGTIRLGGTDVMDLQAARIAAARARLDFAAGFDPKFDAEIFERSLGEGTSLPEAVELAYPPVRASPAGANRGGPSARWSVGMARPRRPVP
;
A
#
# COMPACT_ATOMS: atom_id res chain seq x y z
N MET A 1 -22.17 -24.28 -23.13
CA MET A 1 -21.24 -23.97 -22.02
C MET A 1 -20.35 -22.82 -22.47
N ALA A 2 -20.49 -21.63 -21.88
CA ALA A 2 -19.67 -20.48 -22.25
C ALA A 2 -18.25 -20.65 -21.67
N LYS A 3 -17.23 -20.73 -22.52
CA LYS A 3 -15.83 -20.67 -22.10
C LYS A 3 -15.62 -19.33 -21.41
N ALA A 4 -15.26 -19.34 -20.12
CA ALA A 4 -14.79 -18.14 -19.44
C ALA A 4 -13.58 -17.62 -20.22
N LYS A 5 -13.72 -16.44 -20.83
CA LYS A 5 -12.63 -15.75 -21.53
C LYS A 5 -11.52 -15.56 -20.50
N GLU A 6 -10.37 -16.21 -20.70
CA GLU A 6 -9.20 -16.01 -19.85
C GLU A 6 -9.01 -14.50 -19.68
N ARG A 7 -9.08 -14.02 -18.43
CA ARG A 7 -8.83 -12.62 -18.14
C ARG A 7 -7.32 -12.43 -18.38
N GLY A 8 -6.96 -12.04 -19.59
CA GLY A 8 -5.57 -11.88 -20.03
C GLY A 8 -4.72 -11.21 -18.96
N GLY A 9 -3.51 -11.73 -18.79
CA GLY A 9 -2.54 -11.19 -17.83
C GLY A 9 -2.19 -9.73 -18.13
N TYR A 10 -1.48 -9.10 -17.20
CA TYR A 10 -0.81 -7.84 -17.51
C TYR A 10 0.44 -8.15 -18.32
N GLU A 11 0.61 -7.45 -19.44
CA GLU A 11 1.93 -7.41 -20.09
C GLU A 11 2.89 -6.71 -19.14
N ARG A 12 4.14 -7.20 -19.03
CA ARG A 12 5.11 -6.62 -18.11
C ARG A 12 6.40 -6.29 -18.83
N GLU A 13 6.77 -5.02 -18.74
CA GLU A 13 7.99 -4.46 -19.28
C GLU A 13 8.91 -4.03 -18.14
N ARG A 14 10.22 -4.22 -18.30
CA ARG A 14 11.23 -3.68 -17.38
C ARG A 14 11.93 -2.53 -18.08
N VAL A 15 11.80 -1.33 -17.52
CA VAL A 15 12.28 -0.09 -18.13
C VAL A 15 12.82 0.85 -17.07
N HIS A 16 13.81 1.66 -17.43
CA HIS A 16 14.20 2.77 -16.57
C HIS A 16 13.11 3.84 -16.65
N LEU A 17 12.30 3.98 -15.60
CA LEU A 17 11.21 4.95 -15.64
C LEU A 17 11.79 6.37 -15.60
N THR A 18 11.39 7.15 -16.59
CA THR A 18 11.61 8.59 -16.69
C THR A 18 10.26 9.29 -16.80
N ALA A 19 10.21 10.61 -16.63
CA ALA A 19 8.99 11.38 -16.86
C ALA A 19 8.42 11.13 -18.27
N ASP A 20 9.28 11.05 -19.29
CA ASP A 20 8.87 10.72 -20.66
C ASP A 20 8.28 9.32 -20.80
N ALA A 21 8.84 8.33 -20.07
CA ALA A 21 8.30 6.98 -20.07
C ALA A 21 6.89 6.95 -19.46
N VAL A 22 6.67 7.69 -18.37
CA VAL A 22 5.35 7.83 -17.75
C VAL A 22 4.39 8.54 -18.71
N ALA A 23 4.81 9.63 -19.34
CA ALA A 23 3.99 10.35 -20.31
C ALA A 23 3.57 9.46 -21.49
N ARG A 24 4.49 8.66 -22.05
CA ARG A 24 4.18 7.66 -23.08
C ARG A 24 3.19 6.61 -22.57
N ALA A 25 3.36 6.15 -21.34
CA ALA A 25 2.47 5.19 -20.72
C ALA A 25 1.05 5.76 -20.53
N MET A 26 0.93 7.04 -20.17
CA MET A 26 -0.38 7.71 -20.03
C MET A 26 -1.05 7.96 -21.39
N ARG A 27 -0.29 8.29 -22.44
CA ARG A 27 -0.83 8.39 -23.81
C ARG A 27 -1.49 7.11 -24.29
N LEU A 28 -1.05 5.93 -23.83
CA LEU A 28 -1.74 4.67 -24.15
C LEU A 28 -3.18 4.64 -23.63
N ILE A 29 -3.43 5.28 -22.48
CA ILE A 29 -4.77 5.42 -21.89
C ILE A 29 -5.59 6.36 -22.77
N ASP A 30 -5.06 7.56 -23.05
CA ASP A 30 -5.74 8.60 -23.81
C ASP A 30 -6.09 8.14 -25.24
N GLU A 31 -5.20 7.38 -25.88
CA GLU A 31 -5.40 6.81 -27.22
C GLU A 31 -6.26 5.54 -27.21
N GLY A 32 -6.63 4.99 -26.04
CA GLY A 32 -7.37 3.74 -25.93
C GLY A 32 -6.61 2.50 -26.39
N ARG A 33 -5.27 2.56 -26.38
CA ARG A 33 -4.35 1.55 -26.94
C ARG A 33 -3.74 0.61 -25.89
N VAL A 34 -4.21 0.68 -24.65
CA VAL A 34 -3.75 -0.22 -23.58
C VAL A 34 -4.05 -1.69 -23.96
N PRO A 35 -3.03 -2.57 -24.04
CA PRO A 35 -3.21 -3.96 -24.46
C PRO A 35 -3.94 -4.78 -23.40
N GLY A 36 -4.78 -5.72 -23.84
CA GLY A 36 -5.44 -6.71 -22.99
C GLY A 36 -6.10 -6.09 -21.74
N ARG A 37 -5.64 -6.55 -20.56
CA ARG A 37 -6.08 -6.04 -19.24
C ARG A 37 -5.31 -4.78 -18.81
N GLY A 38 -4.10 -4.59 -19.32
CA GLY A 38 -3.18 -3.55 -18.89
C GLY A 38 -1.72 -3.93 -19.12
N ILE A 39 -0.85 -2.96 -18.93
CA ILE A 39 0.60 -3.12 -18.97
C ILE A 39 1.20 -2.67 -17.63
N GLU A 40 2.26 -3.34 -17.20
CA GLU A 40 3.05 -3.00 -16.03
C GLU A 40 4.48 -2.64 -16.44
N PHE A 41 4.90 -1.43 -16.09
CA PHE A 41 6.28 -0.97 -16.26
C PHE A 41 6.99 -1.07 -14.91
N ALA A 42 7.91 -2.03 -14.77
CA ALA A 42 8.74 -2.18 -13.58
C ALA A 42 9.98 -1.31 -13.70
N ASP A 43 10.17 -0.39 -12.73
CA ASP A 43 11.33 0.51 -12.72
C ASP A 43 12.63 -0.29 -12.51
N THR A 44 13.64 0.01 -13.32
CA THR A 44 14.98 -0.57 -13.21
C THR A 44 15.95 0.33 -12.44
N ALA A 45 15.54 1.53 -12.02
CA ALA A 45 16.37 2.39 -11.19
C ALA A 45 16.69 1.71 -9.84
N LYS A 46 17.95 1.75 -9.41
CA LYS A 46 18.43 1.01 -8.22
C LYS A 46 17.73 1.48 -6.94
N ASP A 47 17.56 2.80 -6.82
CA ASP A 47 16.85 3.48 -5.73
C ASP A 47 15.33 3.25 -5.76
N ALA A 48 14.77 2.73 -6.85
CA ALA A 48 13.34 2.45 -7.01
C ALA A 48 13.02 0.95 -7.10
N THR A 49 13.88 0.08 -6.53
CA THR A 49 13.70 -1.38 -6.60
C THR A 49 12.30 -1.82 -6.15
N GLY A 50 11.59 -2.49 -7.06
CA GLY A 50 10.24 -3.01 -6.81
C GLY A 50 9.11 -2.04 -7.18
N LEU A 51 9.41 -0.78 -7.52
CA LEU A 51 8.43 0.17 -8.04
C LEU A 51 7.90 -0.32 -9.39
N THR A 52 6.59 -0.22 -9.57
CA THR A 52 5.91 -0.61 -10.81
C THR A 52 4.78 0.37 -11.10
N LEU A 53 4.72 0.89 -12.32
CA LEU A 53 3.57 1.59 -12.85
C LEU A 53 2.65 0.57 -13.52
N ARG A 54 1.44 0.40 -13.02
CA ARG A 54 0.40 -0.38 -13.70
C ARG A 54 -0.51 0.58 -14.46
N VAL A 55 -0.62 0.37 -15.77
CA VAL A 55 -1.50 1.11 -16.65
C VAL A 55 -2.65 0.21 -17.06
N THR A 56 -3.88 0.68 -16.81
CA THR A 56 -5.11 0.08 -17.28
C THR A 56 -5.79 1.02 -18.28
N LYS A 57 -6.88 0.58 -18.89
CA LYS A 57 -7.69 1.44 -19.77
C LYS A 57 -8.30 2.66 -19.07
N ALA A 58 -8.37 2.66 -17.74
CA ALA A 58 -9.00 3.73 -16.97
C ALA A 58 -7.98 4.66 -16.30
N SER A 59 -6.85 4.12 -15.83
CA SER A 59 -5.89 4.88 -15.04
C SER A 59 -4.53 4.21 -14.94
N GLY A 60 -3.53 5.03 -14.58
CA GLY A 60 -2.23 4.60 -14.08
C GLY A 60 -2.24 4.51 -12.55
N THR A 61 -1.52 3.53 -12.00
CA THR A 61 -1.38 3.37 -10.54
C THR A 61 0.00 2.82 -10.20
N TRP A 62 0.64 3.45 -9.22
CA TRP A 62 1.91 3.08 -8.66
C TRP A 62 1.77 1.96 -7.63
N TYR A 63 2.63 0.95 -7.74
CA TYR A 63 2.73 -0.15 -6.79
C TYR A 63 4.18 -0.37 -6.36
N LEU A 64 4.36 -0.79 -5.10
CA LEU A 64 5.60 -1.40 -4.64
C LEU A 64 5.40 -2.91 -4.56
N ARG A 65 6.14 -3.67 -5.37
CA ARG A 65 6.26 -5.12 -5.27
C ARG A 65 7.41 -5.45 -4.32
N HIS A 66 7.09 -6.04 -3.18
CA HIS A 66 8.05 -6.43 -2.15
C HIS A 66 7.85 -7.90 -1.74
N ARG A 67 8.86 -8.53 -1.15
CA ARG A 67 8.79 -9.93 -0.69
C ARG A 67 7.68 -10.19 0.34
N ARG A 68 7.30 -9.17 1.13
CA ARG A 68 6.23 -9.23 2.14
C ARG A 68 4.84 -8.98 1.55
N GLY A 69 4.75 -8.54 0.29
CA GLY A 69 3.48 -8.22 -0.37
C GLY A 69 3.61 -7.13 -1.43
N THR A 70 2.50 -6.87 -2.12
CA THR A 70 2.39 -5.75 -3.06
C THR A 70 1.51 -4.66 -2.44
N ILE A 71 1.98 -3.42 -2.47
CA ILE A 71 1.28 -2.26 -1.90
C ILE A 71 0.94 -1.29 -3.02
N ARG A 72 -0.27 -0.72 -2.97
CA ARG A 72 -0.66 0.42 -3.79
C ARG A 72 -0.09 1.69 -3.16
N LEU A 73 0.68 2.46 -3.92
CA LEU A 73 1.31 3.70 -3.46
C LEU A 73 0.45 4.93 -3.78
N GLY A 74 -0.15 4.98 -4.98
CA GLY A 74 -0.98 6.08 -5.42
C GLY A 74 -1.31 6.05 -6.90
N GLY A 75 -2.25 6.89 -7.34
CA GLY A 75 -2.60 7.10 -8.74
C GLY A 75 -1.65 8.07 -9.45
N THR A 76 -1.54 7.95 -10.77
CA THR A 76 -0.73 8.88 -11.59
C THR A 76 -1.37 10.26 -11.76
N ASP A 77 -2.66 10.38 -11.45
CA ASP A 77 -3.42 11.62 -11.37
C ASP A 77 -3.02 12.48 -10.16
N VAL A 78 -2.53 11.84 -9.09
CA VAL A 78 -2.11 12.51 -7.86
C VAL A 78 -0.59 12.54 -7.71
N MET A 79 0.09 11.47 -8.10
CA MET A 79 1.52 11.27 -7.84
C MET A 79 2.33 11.17 -9.13
N ASP A 80 3.30 12.06 -9.26
CA ASP A 80 4.34 11.93 -10.28
C ASP A 80 5.36 10.83 -9.93
N LEU A 81 6.32 10.61 -10.84
CA LEU A 81 7.37 9.60 -10.65
C LEU A 81 8.25 9.87 -9.43
N GLN A 82 8.52 11.14 -9.10
CA GLN A 82 9.36 11.50 -7.96
C GLN A 82 8.65 11.17 -6.65
N ALA A 83 7.38 11.55 -6.51
CA ALA A 83 6.54 11.21 -5.37
C ALA A 83 6.41 9.68 -5.22
N ALA A 84 6.21 8.96 -6.33
CA ALA A 84 6.13 7.49 -6.32
C ALA A 84 7.43 6.83 -5.84
N ARG A 85 8.61 7.35 -6.25
CA ARG A 85 9.91 6.86 -5.77
C ARG A 85 10.12 7.11 -4.27
N ILE A 86 9.71 8.29 -3.78
CA ILE A 86 9.76 8.62 -2.35
C ILE A 86 8.87 7.66 -1.55
N ALA A 87 7.61 7.47 -1.96
CA ALA A 87 6.69 6.55 -1.32
C ALA A 87 7.22 5.10 -1.31
N ALA A 88 7.80 4.65 -2.43
CA ALA A 88 8.44 3.34 -2.51
C ALA A 88 9.66 3.19 -1.60
N ALA A 89 10.46 4.24 -1.43
CA ALA A 89 11.57 4.25 -0.48
C ALA A 89 11.08 4.16 0.97
N ARG A 90 10.09 4.96 1.34
CA ARG A 90 9.49 4.95 2.69
C ARG A 90 8.82 3.62 3.01
N ALA A 91 8.01 3.09 2.10
CA ALA A 91 7.36 1.80 2.30
C ALA A 91 8.36 0.63 2.48
N ARG A 92 9.54 0.70 1.84
CA ARG A 92 10.61 -0.29 2.08
C ARG A 92 11.21 -0.16 3.48
N LEU A 93 11.41 1.06 3.98
CA LEU A 93 11.88 1.30 5.34
C LEU A 93 10.87 0.76 6.37
N ASP A 94 9.59 0.99 6.15
CA ASP A 94 8.53 0.48 7.03
C ASP A 94 8.49 -1.03 7.06
N PHE A 95 8.63 -1.66 5.88
CA PHE A 95 8.76 -3.10 5.81
C PHE A 95 10.01 -3.64 6.51
N ALA A 96 11.14 -2.92 6.47
CA ALA A 96 12.35 -3.31 7.18
C ALA A 96 12.16 -3.17 8.70
N ALA A 97 11.41 -2.16 9.15
CA ALA A 97 11.10 -1.90 10.54
C ALA A 97 9.92 -2.72 11.09
N GLY A 98 9.22 -3.50 10.25
CA GLY A 98 8.10 -4.35 10.66
C GLY A 98 6.71 -3.72 10.57
N PHE A 99 6.60 -2.45 10.16
CA PHE A 99 5.34 -1.74 10.02
C PHE A 99 4.59 -2.09 8.71
N ASP A 100 3.27 -1.82 8.69
CA ASP A 100 2.45 -1.86 7.46
C ASP A 100 2.42 -0.46 6.83
N PRO A 101 3.04 -0.27 5.65
CA PRO A 101 3.15 1.05 5.02
C PRO A 101 1.88 1.55 4.33
N LYS A 102 0.80 0.75 4.29
CA LYS A 102 -0.43 1.14 3.58
C LYS A 102 -1.02 2.45 4.11
N PHE A 103 -1.04 2.60 5.44
CA PHE A 103 -1.62 3.77 6.08
C PHE A 103 -0.85 5.05 5.72
N ASP A 104 0.49 4.96 5.76
CA ASP A 104 1.34 6.11 5.44
C ASP A 104 1.30 6.45 3.95
N ALA A 105 1.21 5.44 3.07
CA ALA A 105 1.01 5.66 1.64
C ALA A 105 -0.32 6.36 1.33
N GLU A 106 -1.40 6.00 2.03
CA GLU A 106 -2.71 6.64 1.89
C GLU A 106 -2.70 8.10 2.36
N ILE A 107 -2.05 8.39 3.50
CA ILE A 107 -1.87 9.78 3.96
C ILE A 107 -1.10 10.57 2.92
N PHE A 108 0.01 10.02 2.41
CA PHE A 108 0.86 10.68 1.45
C PHE A 108 0.13 11.03 0.15
N GLU A 109 -0.59 10.08 -0.43
CA GLU A 109 -1.39 10.31 -1.64
C GLU A 109 -2.48 11.36 -1.39
N ARG A 110 -3.24 11.22 -0.28
CA ARG A 110 -4.32 12.16 0.03
C ARG A 110 -3.79 13.59 0.16
N SER A 111 -2.70 13.80 0.88
CA SER A 111 -2.11 15.13 1.08
C SER A 111 -1.65 15.76 -0.23
N LEU A 112 -1.01 14.99 -1.11
CA LEU A 112 -0.68 15.48 -2.45
C LEU A 112 -1.94 15.84 -3.25
N GLY A 113 -3.00 15.03 -3.15
CA GLY A 113 -4.29 15.31 -3.81
C GLY A 113 -5.00 16.55 -3.26
N GLU A 114 -4.76 16.91 -2.01
CA GLU A 114 -5.24 18.14 -1.36
C GLU A 114 -4.39 19.38 -1.71
N GLY A 115 -3.33 19.20 -2.50
CA GLY A 115 -2.44 20.28 -2.94
C GLY A 115 -1.29 20.59 -1.98
N THR A 116 -1.04 19.74 -0.97
CA THR A 116 0.11 19.86 -0.08
C THR A 116 1.41 19.73 -0.88
N SER A 117 2.41 20.56 -0.57
CA SER A 117 3.71 20.49 -1.23
C SER A 117 4.41 19.14 -0.95
N LEU A 118 5.25 18.68 -1.88
CA LEU A 118 5.93 17.38 -1.73
C LEU A 118 6.72 17.26 -0.41
N PRO A 119 7.53 18.24 0.04
CA PRO A 119 8.24 18.13 1.31
C PRO A 119 7.30 18.03 2.52
N GLU A 120 6.23 18.82 2.54
CA GLU A 120 5.26 18.85 3.63
C GLU A 120 4.42 17.57 3.68
N ALA A 121 4.03 17.03 2.52
CA ALA A 121 3.36 15.73 2.43
C ALA A 121 4.26 14.59 2.96
N VAL A 122 5.58 14.67 2.73
CA VAL A 122 6.53 13.70 3.29
C VAL A 122 6.60 13.79 4.81
N GLU A 123 6.68 14.98 5.38
CA GLU A 123 6.70 15.14 6.85
C GLU A 123 5.42 14.64 7.49
N LEU A 124 4.27 14.96 6.89
CA LEU A 124 2.95 14.56 7.39
C LEU A 124 2.75 13.04 7.37
N ALA A 125 3.14 12.38 6.27
CA ALA A 125 2.95 10.94 6.11
C ALA A 125 4.04 10.09 6.80
N TYR A 126 5.26 10.59 6.89
CA TYR A 126 6.43 9.82 7.35
C TYR A 126 7.21 10.55 8.44
N PRO A 127 6.62 10.76 9.64
CA PRO A 127 7.26 11.49 10.71
C PRO A 127 8.55 10.80 11.19
N PRO A 128 9.59 11.57 11.59
CA PRO A 128 10.91 11.03 11.95
C PRO A 128 10.89 10.14 13.20
N VAL A 129 9.90 10.32 14.08
CA VAL A 129 9.67 9.47 15.25
C VAL A 129 8.32 8.78 15.09
N ARG A 130 8.34 7.50 14.74
CA ARG A 130 7.16 6.65 14.93
C ARG A 130 7.01 6.42 16.42
N ALA A 131 5.93 6.89 17.02
CA ALA A 131 5.58 6.46 18.37
C ALA A 131 5.49 4.93 18.35
N SER A 132 6.39 4.27 19.08
CA SER A 132 6.29 2.83 19.29
C SER A 132 4.92 2.58 19.93
N PRO A 133 4.14 1.56 19.53
CA PRO A 133 2.95 1.15 20.27
C PRO A 133 3.38 0.46 21.58
N ALA A 134 4.13 1.16 22.42
CA ALA A 134 4.35 0.80 23.80
C ALA A 134 3.09 1.21 24.57
N GLY A 135 2.16 0.28 24.78
CA GLY A 135 1.06 0.50 25.72
C GLY A 135 -0.29 -0.13 25.43
N ALA A 136 -0.48 -0.95 24.39
CA ALA A 136 -1.69 -1.76 24.29
C ALA A 136 -1.60 -2.95 25.27
N ASN A 137 -1.88 -2.64 26.54
CA ASN A 137 -2.04 -3.55 27.65
C ASN A 137 -2.98 -4.71 27.27
N ARG A 138 -2.43 -5.83 26.78
CA ARG A 138 -3.11 -7.14 26.75
C ARG A 138 -3.10 -7.70 28.16
N GLY A 139 -3.95 -7.11 28.99
CA GLY A 139 -4.13 -7.43 30.40
C GLY A 139 -5.47 -6.91 30.90
N GLY A 140 -6.55 -7.16 30.14
CA GLY A 140 -7.89 -7.02 30.68
C GLY A 140 -8.09 -8.04 31.80
N PRO A 141 -8.66 -7.66 32.96
CA PRO A 141 -8.88 -8.61 34.03
C PRO A 141 -9.79 -9.73 33.51
N SER A 142 -9.31 -10.97 33.60
CA SER A 142 -10.11 -12.15 33.38
C SER A 142 -11.31 -12.08 34.32
N ALA A 143 -12.50 -11.82 33.77
CA ALA A 143 -13.75 -12.04 34.46
C ALA A 143 -13.85 -13.54 34.74
N ARG A 144 -13.45 -13.92 35.96
CA ARG A 144 -13.62 -15.25 36.51
C ARG A 144 -15.11 -15.46 36.74
N TRP A 145 -15.78 -16.06 35.76
CA TRP A 145 -17.06 -16.69 35.98
C TRP A 145 -16.84 -17.92 36.86
N SER A 146 -17.35 -17.87 38.09
CA SER A 146 -17.63 -19.05 38.91
C SER A 146 -18.85 -18.75 39.76
N VAL A 147 -20.02 -18.80 39.12
CA VAL A 147 -21.28 -19.04 39.83
C VAL A 147 -21.30 -20.51 40.19
N GLY A 148 -21.20 -20.80 41.48
CA GLY A 148 -21.27 -22.14 42.03
C GLY A 148 -21.81 -22.07 43.45
N MET A 149 -23.12 -21.83 43.58
CA MET A 149 -23.84 -22.02 44.84
C MET A 149 -23.70 -23.49 45.28
N ALA A 150 -23.16 -23.73 46.47
CA ALA A 150 -23.40 -24.95 47.23
C ALA A 150 -23.61 -24.59 48.71
N ARG A 151 -24.80 -24.90 49.19
CA ARG A 151 -25.36 -24.60 50.51
C ARG A 151 -24.58 -25.29 51.64
N PRO A 152 -24.44 -24.69 52.85
CA PRO A 152 -24.13 -25.49 54.03
C PRO A 152 -25.39 -26.22 54.51
N ARG A 153 -25.26 -27.54 54.68
CA ARG A 153 -26.25 -28.43 55.32
C ARG A 153 -26.28 -28.17 56.82
N ARG A 154 -27.47 -28.22 57.40
CA ARG A 154 -27.73 -28.22 58.85
C ARG A 154 -26.99 -29.38 59.55
N PRO A 155 -26.62 -29.25 60.83
CA PRO A 155 -26.20 -30.38 61.65
C PRO A 155 -27.42 -31.06 62.29
N VAL A 156 -27.35 -32.38 62.44
CA VAL A 156 -28.18 -33.20 63.36
C VAL A 156 -27.40 -34.49 63.65
N PRO A 157 -27.59 -35.15 64.82
CA PRO A 157 -28.01 -34.66 66.13
C PRO A 157 -26.83 -34.48 67.11
#